data_AF-A0A2H3KEL2-F1
#
_entry.id   AF-A0A2H3KEL2-F1
#
_cell.length_a   1.000
_cell.length_b   1.000
_cell.length_c   1.000
_cell.angle_alpha   90.00
_cell.angle_beta   90.00
_cell.angle_gamma   90.00
#
_symmetry.space_group_name_H-M   'P 1'
#
loop_
_entity.id
_entity.type
_entity.pdbx_description
1 polymer ?
#
loop_
_entity_poly.entity_id
_entity_poly.type
_entity_poly.pdbx_seq_one_letter_code
_entity_poly.pdbx_strand_id
1 'polypeptide(L)' 'MQKTYKTMEDFSIIKVNSVIDPPFSLNFCDFVNCPVCDYEIDVFDIILDSNTTVNCDACEHTIKFECVKI' A
#
# COMPACT_ATOMS: atom_id res chain seq x y z
N MET A 1 33.43 -7.96 11.58
CA MET A 1 32.33 -6.96 11.49
C MET A 1 31.69 -7.12 10.12
N GLN A 2 30.61 -7.88 10.04
CA GLN A 2 29.92 -8.15 8.78
C GLN A 2 29.15 -6.89 8.39
N LYS A 3 29.40 -6.37 7.20
CA LYS A 3 28.63 -5.28 6.60
C LYS A 3 27.27 -5.86 6.23
N THR A 4 26.24 -5.50 6.97
CA THR A 4 24.85 -5.78 6.62
C THR A 4 24.46 -4.87 5.47
N TYR A 5 24.39 -5.44 4.27
CA TYR A 5 23.74 -4.80 3.14
C TYR A 5 22.23 -4.88 3.41
N LYS A 6 21.58 -3.72 3.64
CA LYS A 6 20.12 -3.60 3.74
C LYS A 6 19.58 -3.85 2.33
N THR A 7 19.25 -5.10 2.03
CA THR A 7 18.56 -5.49 0.79
C THR A 7 17.21 -6.07 1.18
N MET A 8 16.15 -5.62 0.48
CA MET A 8 14.70 -5.81 0.69
C MET A 8 14.04 -4.62 1.41
N GLU A 9 13.34 -3.82 0.63
CA GLU A 9 12.51 -2.70 1.09
C GLU A 9 11.43 -3.27 2.05
N ASP A 10 11.41 -2.82 3.31
CA ASP A 10 10.41 -3.23 4.30
C ASP A 10 9.06 -2.59 3.97
N PHE A 11 8.34 -3.15 3.01
CA PHE A 11 6.95 -2.75 2.72
C PHE A 11 5.97 -3.85 3.04
N SER A 12 4.79 -3.45 3.52
CA SER A 12 3.65 -4.35 3.64
C SER A 12 2.83 -4.32 2.35
N ILE A 13 2.28 -5.46 1.96
CA ILE A 13 1.43 -5.55 0.75
C ILE A 13 -0.03 -5.64 1.18
N ILE A 14 -0.84 -4.70 0.68
CA ILE A 14 -2.31 -4.77 0.78
C ILE A 14 -2.85 -5.18 -0.58
N LYS A 15 -3.53 -6.34 -0.61
CA LYS A 15 -4.14 -6.86 -1.84
C LYS A 15 -5.53 -6.26 -2.03
N VAL A 16 -5.75 -5.66 -3.19
CA VAL A 16 -7.03 -5.10 -3.59
C VAL A 16 -7.60 -5.99 -4.69
N ASN A 17 -8.62 -6.76 -4.35
CA ASN A 17 -9.30 -7.60 -5.33
C ASN A 17 -10.17 -6.69 -6.22
N SER A 18 -9.94 -6.75 -7.53
CA SER A 18 -10.67 -5.94 -8.51
C SER A 18 -11.13 -6.80 -9.68
N VAL A 19 -12.30 -6.46 -10.23
CA VAL A 19 -12.78 -7.00 -11.52
C VAL A 19 -12.24 -6.21 -12.71
N ILE A 20 -11.65 -5.04 -12.45
CA ILE A 20 -11.13 -4.11 -13.45
C ILE A 20 -9.60 -4.17 -13.41
N ASP A 21 -8.98 -4.17 -14.58
CA ASP A 21 -7.52 -4.05 -14.68
C ASP A 21 -7.07 -2.63 -14.27
N PRO A 22 -5.97 -2.48 -13.53
CA PRO A 22 -5.40 -1.18 -13.20
C PRO A 22 -4.91 -0.43 -14.46
N PRO A 23 -4.83 0.92 -14.42
CA PRO A 23 -5.11 1.77 -13.26
C PRO A 23 -6.61 2.08 -13.08
N PHE A 24 -7.08 2.13 -11.84
CA PHE A 24 -8.44 2.59 -11.48
C PHE A 24 -8.42 3.43 -10.21
N SER A 25 -9.38 4.35 -10.04
CA SER A 25 -9.51 5.13 -8.80
C SER A 25 -10.30 4.39 -7.73
N LEU A 26 -9.81 4.45 -6.49
CA LEU A 26 -10.43 3.83 -5.33
C LEU A 26 -11.52 4.76 -4.75
N ASN A 27 -12.66 4.86 -5.42
CA ASN A 27 -13.76 5.76 -4.99
C ASN A 27 -14.66 5.18 -3.89
N PHE A 28 -14.39 3.96 -3.41
CA PHE A 28 -15.25 3.24 -2.47
C PHE A 28 -14.62 3.04 -1.09
N CYS A 29 -13.41 3.55 -0.88
CA CYS A 29 -12.68 3.40 0.36
C CYS A 29 -11.93 4.70 0.62
N ASP A 30 -12.29 5.38 1.71
CA ASP A 30 -11.72 6.66 2.09
C ASP A 30 -10.46 6.48 2.94
N PHE A 31 -10.41 5.40 3.74
CA PHE A 31 -9.31 5.13 4.68
C PHE A 31 -8.89 3.66 4.67
N VAL A 32 -7.59 3.42 4.87
CA VAL A 32 -7.00 2.10 5.07
C VAL A 32 -6.13 2.11 6.31
N ASN A 33 -6.25 1.08 7.14
CA ASN A 33 -5.42 0.97 8.33
C ASN A 33 -4.01 0.48 7.98
N CYS A 34 -3.02 1.11 8.62
CA CYS A 34 -1.65 0.64 8.55
C CYS A 34 -1.54 -0.78 9.16
N PRO A 35 -0.97 -1.77 8.45
CA PRO A 35 -0.84 -3.13 8.97
C PRO A 35 0.18 -3.27 10.12
N VAL A 36 0.92 -2.20 10.44
CA VAL A 36 1.96 -2.18 11.49
C VAL A 36 1.46 -1.51 12.77
N CYS A 37 0.85 -0.33 12.65
CA CYS A 37 0.44 0.48 13.81
C CYS A 37 -1.07 0.76 13.88
N ASP A 38 -1.87 0.21 12.95
CA ASP A 38 -3.33 0.39 12.85
C ASP A 38 -3.79 1.84 12.69
N TYR A 39 -2.87 2.75 12.33
CA TYR A 39 -3.20 4.15 12.03
C TYR A 39 -3.99 4.27 10.73
N GLU A 40 -5.04 5.10 10.73
CA GLU A 40 -5.86 5.37 9.54
C GLU A 40 -5.09 6.21 8.53
N ILE A 41 -4.91 5.68 7.32
CA ILE A 41 -4.26 6.35 6.19
C ILE A 41 -5.35 6.77 5.23
N ASP A 42 -5.42 8.07 4.92
CA ASP A 42 -6.31 8.62 3.91
C ASP A 42 -5.86 8.15 2.52
N VAL A 43 -6.76 7.45 1.83
CA VAL A 43 -6.57 6.94 0.47
C VAL A 43 -7.67 7.42 -0.47
N PHE A 44 -8.40 8.47 -0.08
CA PHE A 44 -9.48 9.02 -0.88
C PHE A 44 -9.01 9.44 -2.27
N ASP A 45 -9.74 9.01 -3.30
CA ASP A 45 -9.47 9.31 -4.73
C ASP A 45 -8.06 8.89 -5.20
N ILE A 46 -7.42 7.94 -4.51
CA ILE A 46 -6.13 7.42 -4.95
C ILE A 46 -6.31 6.57 -6.22
N ILE A 47 -5.38 6.73 -7.17
CA ILE A 47 -5.29 5.86 -8.34
C ILE A 47 -4.44 4.64 -7.97
N LEU A 48 -5.05 3.45 -8.01
CA LEU A 48 -4.34 2.20 -7.83
C LEU A 48 -3.78 1.70 -9.17
N ASP A 49 -2.45 1.62 -9.24
CA ASP A 49 -1.68 0.99 -10.31
C ASP A 49 -0.71 -0.07 -9.75
N SER A 50 0.11 -0.68 -10.61
CA SER A 50 1.06 -1.75 -10.25
C SER A 50 2.16 -1.33 -9.25
N ASN A 51 2.33 -0.02 -9.04
CA ASN A 51 3.39 0.60 -8.27
C ASN A 51 2.86 1.58 -7.21
N THR A 52 1.54 1.70 -7.03
CA THR A 52 0.96 2.57 -6.00
C THR A 52 1.43 2.15 -4.63
N THR A 53 2.07 3.09 -3.94
CA THR A 53 2.56 2.94 -2.57
C THR A 53 2.10 4.14 -1.76
N VAL A 54 1.78 3.90 -0.51
CA VAL A 54 1.46 4.93 0.49
C VAL A 54 2.37 4.71 1.69
N ASN A 55 2.77 5.80 2.33
CA ASN A 55 3.51 5.73 3.57
C ASN A 55 2.56 6.01 4.73
N CYS A 56 2.71 5.27 5.82
CA CYS A 56 1.99 5.57 7.04
C CYS A 56 2.60 6.80 7.71
N ASP A 57 1.80 7.84 7.95
CA ASP A 57 2.27 9.07 8.61
C ASP A 57 2.72 8.85 10.07
N ALA A 58 2.23 7.79 10.73
CA ALA A 58 2.52 7.52 12.14
C ALA A 58 3.77 6.68 12.38
N CYS A 59 4.06 5.70 11.51
CA CYS A 59 5.19 4.78 11.68
C CYS A 59 6.19 4.79 10.51
N GLU A 60 5.97 5.65 9.52
CA GLU A 60 6.78 5.78 8.30
C GLU A 60 6.89 4.49 7.48
N HIS A 61 6.06 3.49 7.78
CA HIS A 61 6.07 2.21 7.09
C HIS A 61 5.47 2.35 5.69
N THR A 62 6.17 1.83 4.68
CA THR A 62 5.68 1.83 3.31
C THR A 62 4.70 0.68 3.09
N ILE A 63 3.58 0.99 2.46
CA ILE A 63 2.52 0.04 2.13
C ILE A 63 2.34 0.07 0.62
N LYS A 64 2.44 -1.09 -0.01
CA LYS A 64 2.22 -1.28 -1.43
C LYS A 64 0.84 -1.86 -1.66
N PHE A 65 0.06 -1.23 -2.54
CA PHE A 65 -1.19 -1.80 -3.01
C PHE A 65 -0.91 -2.74 -4.19
N GLU A 66 -1.46 -3.94 -4.13
CA GLU A 66 -1.36 -4.93 -5.20
C GLU A 66 -2.77 -5.27 -5.69
N CYS A 67 -3.09 -4.87 -6.93
CA CYS A 67 -4.36 -5.21 -7.55
C CYS A 67 -4.35 -6.67 -8.01
N VAL A 68 -5.27 -7.47 -7.48
CA VAL A 68 -5.45 -8.89 -7.86
C VAL A 68 -6.76 -9.01 -8.63
N LYS A 69 -6.69 -9.51 -9.86
CA LYS A 69 -7.87 -9.75 -10.69
C LYS A 69 -8.63 -10.98 -10.18
N ILE A 70 -9.94 -10.81 -9.93
CA ILE A 70 -10.85 -11.90 -9.50
C ILE A 70 -11.91 -12.23 -10.55
#